data_AF-A0A822YSC5-F1
#
_entry.id   AF-A0A822YSC5-F1
#
_cell.length_a   1.000
_cell.length_b   1.000
_cell.length_c   1.000
_cell.angle_alpha   90.00
_cell.angle_beta   90.00
_cell.angle_gamma   90.00
#
_symmetry.space_group_name_H-M   'P 1'
#
loop_
_entity.id
_entity.type
_entity.pdbx_description
1 polymer ?
#
loop_
_entity_poly.entity_id
_entity_poly.type
_entity_poly.pdbx_seq_one_letter_code
_entity_poly.pdbx_strand_id
1 'polypeptide(L)'
;MHEQDYNEALKHTNAGGTMELHALNVQIYLKMHRSDYAEKQLKIMLQIDEDHTLTQLANAWLNLAVGGSKIQEAYLIFQDFSEKFPMTGMILNGKAICCMHMGRFDEAESLLLEALNKDAKDAETLANLIVCSLHLGKSSSRYLSQLKLSYPDHMLVKRASAAEESFDRAIQANA
;
A
#
# COMPACT_ATOMS: atom_id res chain seq x y z
N MET A 1 0.98 -15.44 -1.16
CA MET A 1 0.45 -14.23 -1.83
C MET A 1 0.76 -14.17 -3.33
N HIS A 2 1.86 -14.77 -3.81
CA HIS A 2 2.25 -14.72 -5.23
C HIS A 2 1.27 -15.39 -6.20
N GLU A 3 0.50 -16.39 -5.76
CA GLU A 3 -0.45 -17.11 -6.61
C GLU A 3 -1.88 -16.54 -6.56
N GLN A 4 -2.11 -15.45 -5.81
CA GLN A 4 -3.44 -14.86 -5.57
C GLN A 4 -4.52 -15.81 -5.01
N ASP A 5 -4.15 -17.04 -4.61
CA ASP A 5 -5.03 -17.95 -3.89
C ASP A 5 -5.10 -17.59 -2.40
N TYR A 6 -5.97 -16.64 -2.10
CA TYR A 6 -6.17 -16.15 -0.74
C TYR A 6 -6.88 -17.18 0.15
N ASN A 7 -7.70 -18.05 -0.42
CA ASN A 7 -8.46 -19.04 0.35
C ASN A 7 -7.55 -20.15 0.86
N GLU A 8 -6.66 -20.68 0.01
CA GLU A 8 -5.68 -21.68 0.46
C GLU A 8 -4.70 -21.08 1.47
N ALA A 9 -4.27 -19.83 1.27
CA ALA A 9 -3.41 -19.14 2.25
C ALA A 9 -4.06 -19.07 3.65
N LEU A 10 -5.36 -18.71 3.72
CA LEU A 10 -6.10 -18.62 4.98
C LEU A 10 -6.26 -19.96 5.71
N LYS A 11 -6.25 -21.10 5.00
CA LYS A 11 -6.29 -22.42 5.66
C LYS A 11 -5.07 -22.67 6.54
N HIS A 12 -3.91 -22.17 6.11
CA HIS A 12 -2.66 -22.37 6.84
C HIS A 12 -2.46 -21.33 7.95
N THR A 13 -2.87 -20.08 7.72
CA THR A 13 -2.60 -18.98 8.65
C THR A 13 -3.60 -18.92 9.81
N ASN A 14 -4.86 -19.33 9.61
CA ASN A 14 -5.87 -19.35 10.68
C ASN A 14 -5.54 -20.34 11.81
N ALA A 15 -4.75 -21.38 11.55
CA ALA A 15 -4.45 -22.42 12.53
C ALA A 15 -3.35 -22.04 13.53
N GLY A 16 -2.42 -21.16 13.16
CA GLY A 16 -1.19 -20.95 13.93
C GLY A 16 -1.25 -19.89 15.04
N GLY A 17 -2.24 -18.99 15.03
CA GLY A 17 -2.57 -18.09 16.15
C GLY A 17 -1.46 -17.12 16.62
N THR A 18 -0.33 -16.98 15.91
CA THR A 18 0.71 -16.01 16.28
C THR A 18 0.36 -14.60 15.80
N MET A 19 0.98 -13.59 16.40
CA MET A 19 0.76 -12.18 16.04
C MET A 19 1.05 -11.91 14.56
N GLU A 20 2.11 -12.53 14.01
CA GLU A 20 2.48 -12.45 12.59
C GLU A 20 1.41 -13.06 11.69
N LEU A 21 0.83 -14.19 12.08
CA LEU A 21 -0.22 -14.85 11.31
C LEU A 21 -1.52 -14.06 11.34
N HIS A 22 -1.86 -13.43 12.47
CA HIS A 22 -2.98 -12.50 12.53
C HIS A 22 -2.76 -11.26 11.66
N ALA A 23 -1.56 -10.66 11.70
CA ALA A 23 -1.22 -9.53 10.83
C ALA A 23 -1.30 -9.92 9.34
N LEU A 24 -0.81 -11.12 8.99
CA LEU A 24 -0.90 -11.67 7.63
C LEU A 24 -2.37 -11.90 7.22
N ASN A 25 -3.22 -12.41 8.12
CA ASN A 25 -4.65 -12.55 7.86
C ASN A 25 -5.31 -11.21 7.57
N VAL A 26 -5.00 -10.15 8.33
CA VAL A 26 -5.49 -8.79 8.05
C VAL A 26 -5.12 -8.40 6.63
N GLN A 27 -3.86 -8.56 6.23
CA GLN A 27 -3.40 -8.22 4.88
C GLN A 27 -4.12 -9.02 3.80
N ILE A 28 -4.32 -10.34 3.99
CA ILE A 28 -5.05 -11.20 3.06
C ILE A 28 -6.50 -10.74 2.91
N TYR A 29 -7.21 -10.52 4.02
CA TYR A 29 -8.60 -10.06 3.97
C TYR A 29 -8.76 -8.70 3.29
N LEU A 30 -7.82 -7.77 3.49
CA LEU A 30 -7.79 -6.49 2.77
C LEU A 30 -7.58 -6.69 1.26
N LYS A 31 -6.69 -7.60 0.84
CA LYS A 31 -6.50 -7.96 -0.57
C LYS A 31 -7.72 -8.63 -1.20
N MET A 32 -8.53 -9.32 -0.40
CA MET A 32 -9.82 -9.88 -0.81
C MET A 32 -10.97 -8.86 -0.83
N HIS A 33 -10.70 -7.58 -0.54
CA HIS A 33 -11.72 -6.53 -0.38
C HIS A 33 -12.75 -6.84 0.73
N ARG A 34 -12.33 -7.57 1.78
CA ARG A 34 -13.15 -7.95 2.94
C ARG A 34 -12.66 -7.25 4.20
N SER A 35 -12.89 -5.94 4.28
CA SER A 35 -12.52 -5.12 5.44
C SER A 35 -13.20 -5.57 6.73
N ASP A 36 -14.39 -6.16 6.64
CA ASP A 36 -15.14 -6.72 7.76
C ASP A 36 -14.41 -7.89 8.46
N TYR A 37 -13.77 -8.77 7.68
CA TYR A 37 -12.95 -9.85 8.25
C TYR A 37 -11.58 -9.35 8.74
N ALA A 38 -10.99 -8.37 8.05
CA ALA A 38 -9.77 -7.72 8.50
C ALA A 38 -9.96 -7.05 9.88
N GLU A 39 -11.09 -6.36 10.09
CA GLU A 39 -11.43 -5.74 11.37
C GLU A 39 -11.60 -6.79 12.49
N LYS A 40 -12.21 -7.94 12.20
CA LYS A 40 -12.33 -9.03 13.19
C LYS A 40 -10.97 -9.57 13.61
N GLN A 41 -10.03 -9.74 12.67
CA GLN A 41 -8.68 -10.18 13.00
C GLN A 41 -7.92 -9.12 13.79
N LEU A 42 -8.04 -7.83 13.42
CA LEU A 42 -7.41 -6.75 14.16
C LEU A 42 -7.91 -6.66 15.60
N LYS A 43 -9.20 -6.90 15.85
CA LYS A 43 -9.76 -6.96 17.21
C LYS A 43 -9.09 -8.04 18.07
N ILE A 44 -8.75 -9.19 17.48
CA ILE A 44 -8.00 -10.24 18.19
C ILE A 44 -6.59 -9.75 18.51
N MET A 45 -5.90 -9.12 17.55
CA MET A 45 -4.55 -8.57 17.77
C MET A 45 -4.53 -7.53 18.89
N LEU A 46 -5.50 -6.62 18.91
CA LEU A 46 -5.67 -5.60 19.97
C LEU A 46 -5.90 -6.23 21.34
N GLN A 47 -6.62 -7.36 21.42
CA GLN A 47 -6.82 -8.08 22.68
C GLN A 47 -5.55 -8.81 23.17
N ILE A 48 -4.69 -9.24 22.26
CA ILE A 48 -3.43 -9.91 22.61
C ILE A 48 -2.42 -8.87 23.10
N ASP A 49 -2.18 -7.83 22.30
CA ASP A 49 -1.27 -6.73 22.61
C ASP A 49 -1.57 -5.54 21.68
N GLU A 50 -2.17 -4.49 22.24
CA GLU A 50 -2.53 -3.29 21.49
C GLU A 50 -1.31 -2.45 21.07
N ASP A 51 -0.24 -2.44 21.87
CA ASP A 51 0.95 -1.64 21.62
C ASP A 51 1.97 -2.35 20.71
N HIS A 52 1.75 -3.64 20.42
CA HIS A 52 2.60 -4.42 19.54
C HIS A 52 2.73 -3.75 18.16
N THR A 53 3.95 -3.62 17.64
CA THR A 53 4.22 -2.96 16.35
C THR A 53 3.40 -3.55 15.19
N LEU A 54 3.22 -4.88 15.16
CA LEU A 54 2.38 -5.53 14.14
C LEU A 54 0.89 -5.19 14.28
N THR A 55 0.38 -5.03 15.50
CA THR A 55 -1.01 -4.61 15.75
C THR A 55 -1.22 -3.19 15.22
N GLN A 56 -0.30 -2.28 15.54
CA GLN A 56 -0.35 -0.90 15.05
C GLN A 56 -0.21 -0.83 13.51
N LEU A 57 0.68 -1.62 12.91
CA LEU A 57 0.83 -1.69 11.46
C LEU A 57 -0.43 -2.23 10.77
N ALA A 58 -1.02 -3.30 11.31
CA ALA A 58 -2.28 -3.87 10.81
C ALA A 58 -3.44 -2.85 10.92
N ASN A 59 -3.47 -2.08 12.01
CA ASN A 59 -4.42 -0.98 12.20
C ASN A 59 -4.24 0.11 11.14
N ALA A 60 -3.00 0.52 10.85
CA ALA A 60 -2.72 1.50 9.79
C ALA A 60 -3.17 1.01 8.41
N TRP A 61 -2.95 -0.26 8.07
CA TRP A 61 -3.44 -0.84 6.81
C TRP A 61 -4.96 -0.86 6.71
N LEU A 62 -5.66 -1.24 7.79
CA LEU A 62 -7.11 -1.23 7.82
C LEU A 62 -7.66 0.20 7.69
N ASN A 63 -7.07 1.15 8.40
CA ASN A 63 -7.45 2.56 8.33
C ASN A 63 -7.25 3.16 6.93
N LEU A 64 -6.15 2.82 6.26
CA LEU A 64 -5.92 3.17 4.85
C LEU A 64 -6.99 2.58 3.93
N ALA A 65 -7.36 1.32 4.14
CA ALA A 65 -8.38 0.66 3.31
C ALA A 65 -9.80 1.20 3.53
N VAL A 66 -10.14 1.61 4.76
CA VAL A 66 -11.42 2.24 5.10
C VAL A 66 -11.51 3.66 4.54
N GLY A 67 -10.42 4.43 4.65
CA GLY A 67 -10.36 5.80 4.15
C GLY A 67 -11.12 6.82 5.00
N GLY A 68 -11.44 7.97 4.41
CA GLY A 68 -12.14 9.06 5.10
C GLY A 68 -11.35 9.61 6.30
N SER A 69 -12.01 9.78 7.44
CA SER A 69 -11.37 10.29 8.66
C SER A 69 -10.29 9.36 9.22
N LYS A 70 -10.29 8.07 8.85
CA LYS A 70 -9.31 7.07 9.32
C LYS A 70 -7.92 7.27 8.73
N ILE A 71 -7.79 8.00 7.63
CA ILE A 71 -6.49 8.31 7.03
C ILE A 71 -5.59 9.09 8.01
N GLN A 72 -6.17 9.99 8.81
CA GLN A 72 -5.40 10.74 9.82
C GLN A 72 -4.87 9.83 10.92
N GLU A 73 -5.65 8.84 11.35
CA GLU A 73 -5.21 7.84 12.33
C GLU A 73 -4.06 7.00 11.77
N ALA A 74 -4.15 6.55 10.50
CA ALA A 74 -3.06 5.84 9.84
C ALA A 74 -1.77 6.67 9.74
N TYR A 75 -1.88 7.96 9.41
CA TYR A 75 -0.73 8.86 9.36
C TYR A 75 -0.03 8.97 10.73
N LEU A 76 -0.80 9.12 11.81
CA LEU A 76 -0.24 9.21 13.17
C LEU A 76 0.50 7.94 13.56
N ILE A 77 0.00 6.75 13.19
CA ILE A 77 0.71 5.49 13.45
C ILE A 77 2.06 5.46 12.71
N PHE A 78 2.10 5.85 11.43
CA PHE A 78 3.37 5.91 10.71
C PHE A 78 4.30 7.01 11.21
N GLN A 79 3.75 8.12 11.71
CA GLN A 79 4.51 9.17 12.39
C GLN A 79 5.18 8.63 13.65
N ASP A 80 4.42 7.94 14.51
CA ASP A 80 4.96 7.30 15.72
C ASP A 80 6.04 6.27 15.39
N PHE A 81 5.87 5.49 14.32
CA PHE A 81 6.91 4.58 13.85
C PHE A 81 8.16 5.32 13.38
N SER A 82 8.03 6.50 12.75
CA SER A 82 9.17 7.30 12.33
C SER A 82 9.95 7.92 13.50
N GLU A 83 9.30 8.09 14.65
CA GLU A 83 9.92 8.60 15.88
C GLU A 83 10.59 7.49 16.69
N LYS A 84 10.00 6.28 16.69
CA LYS A 84 10.48 5.13 17.46
C LYS A 84 11.55 4.30 16.72
N PHE A 85 11.51 4.28 15.39
CA PHE A 85 12.35 3.43 14.55
C PHE A 85 13.11 4.24 13.50
N PRO A 86 14.22 3.71 12.95
CA PRO A 86 14.87 4.34 11.81
C PRO A 86 13.88 4.57 10.65
N MET A 87 14.00 5.71 9.99
CA MET A 87 13.16 6.05 8.85
C MET A 87 13.44 5.11 7.66
N THR A 88 12.63 4.06 7.54
CA THR A 88 12.68 3.06 6.47
C THR A 88 11.84 3.48 5.26
N GLY A 89 12.10 2.87 4.10
CA GLY A 89 11.27 3.06 2.90
C GLY A 89 9.79 2.75 3.15
N MET A 90 9.47 1.72 3.95
CA MET A 90 8.10 1.36 4.28
C MET A 90 7.39 2.48 5.06
N ILE A 91 8.05 3.06 6.07
CA ILE A 91 7.47 4.15 6.87
C ILE A 91 7.26 5.40 6.00
N LEU A 92 8.25 5.77 5.18
CA LEU A 92 8.15 6.91 4.27
C LEU A 92 7.00 6.75 3.26
N ASN A 93 6.89 5.56 2.65
CA ASN A 93 5.77 5.26 1.74
C ASN A 93 4.43 5.29 2.46
N GLY A 94 4.34 4.74 3.67
CA GLY A 94 3.11 4.76 4.49
C GLY A 94 2.65 6.19 4.79
N LYS A 95 3.57 7.07 5.21
CA LYS A 95 3.29 8.50 5.43
C LYS A 95 2.87 9.19 4.13
N ALA A 96 3.61 8.98 3.04
CA ALA A 96 3.33 9.59 1.76
C ALA A 96 1.94 9.20 1.22
N ILE A 97 1.57 7.92 1.29
CA ILE A 97 0.23 7.45 0.90
C ILE A 97 -0.85 8.17 1.72
N CYS A 98 -0.66 8.28 3.04
CA CYS A 98 -1.60 9.03 3.89
C CYS A 98 -1.71 10.50 3.45
N CYS A 99 -0.59 11.19 3.18
CA CYS A 99 -0.59 12.56 2.65
C CYS A 99 -1.35 12.68 1.32
N MET A 100 -1.12 11.75 0.39
CA MET A 100 -1.81 11.71 -0.90
C MET A 100 -3.32 11.54 -0.72
N HIS A 101 -3.76 10.64 0.18
CA HIS A 101 -5.17 10.48 0.52
C HIS A 101 -5.80 11.74 1.14
N MET A 102 -5.00 12.56 1.84
CA MET A 102 -5.44 13.86 2.37
C MET A 102 -5.33 15.01 1.35
N GLY A 103 -4.90 14.75 0.12
CA GLY A 103 -4.68 15.77 -0.91
C GLY A 103 -3.40 16.60 -0.75
N ARG A 104 -2.50 16.21 0.16
CA ARG A 104 -1.23 16.90 0.45
C ARG A 104 -0.10 16.35 -0.42
N PHE A 105 -0.18 16.58 -1.72
CA PHE A 105 0.75 15.98 -2.68
C PHE A 105 2.19 16.53 -2.58
N ASP A 106 2.39 17.79 -2.22
CA ASP A 106 3.74 18.37 -2.06
C ASP A 106 4.50 17.74 -0.88
N GLU A 107 3.80 17.47 0.23
CA GLU A 107 4.36 16.76 1.38
C GLU A 107 4.68 15.30 1.01
N ALA A 108 3.76 14.64 0.30
CA ALA A 108 3.96 13.28 -0.17
C ALA A 108 5.18 13.14 -1.10
N GLU A 109 5.34 14.06 -2.05
CA GLU A 109 6.49 14.06 -2.97
C GLU A 109 7.81 14.17 -2.20
N SER A 110 7.87 15.03 -1.18
CA SER A 110 9.08 15.19 -0.36
C SER A 110 9.46 13.88 0.35
N LEU A 111 8.48 13.20 0.95
CA LEU A 111 8.67 11.91 1.62
C LEU A 111 9.10 10.81 0.63
N LEU A 112 8.50 10.79 -0.56
CA LEU A 112 8.80 9.79 -1.59
C LEU A 112 10.18 10.00 -2.23
N LEU A 113 10.62 11.25 -2.39
CA LEU A 113 11.98 11.55 -2.84
C LEU A 113 13.02 11.14 -1.79
N GLU A 114 12.72 11.28 -0.50
CA GLU A 114 13.56 10.73 0.56
C GLU A 114 13.63 9.20 0.48
N ALA A 115 12.50 8.52 0.26
CA ALA A 115 12.46 7.07 0.10
C ALA A 115 13.27 6.61 -1.12
N LEU A 116 13.16 7.34 -2.24
CA LEU A 116 13.89 7.07 -3.47
C LEU A 116 15.41 7.25 -3.29
N ASN A 117 15.84 8.22 -2.49
CA ASN A 117 17.25 8.41 -2.18
C ASN A 117 17.82 7.27 -1.33
N LYS A 118 16.98 6.60 -0.52
CA LYS A 118 17.37 5.43 0.28
C LYS A 118 17.43 4.16 -0.57
N ASP A 119 16.43 3.92 -1.41
CA ASP A 119 16.42 2.84 -2.37
C ASP A 119 15.75 3.28 -3.68
N ALA A 120 16.59 3.55 -4.69
CA ALA A 120 16.13 4.01 -5.99
C ALA A 120 15.37 2.93 -6.78
N LYS A 121 15.41 1.66 -6.36
CA LYS A 121 14.76 0.53 -7.02
C LYS A 121 13.49 0.07 -6.31
N ASP A 122 13.12 0.65 -5.18
CA ASP A 122 11.92 0.23 -4.47
C ASP A 122 10.66 0.43 -5.33
N ALA A 123 9.94 -0.67 -5.58
CA ALA A 123 8.81 -0.70 -6.51
C ALA A 123 7.65 0.18 -6.02
N GLU A 124 7.36 0.15 -4.72
CA GLU A 124 6.26 0.91 -4.11
C GLU A 124 6.56 2.41 -4.13
N THR A 125 7.81 2.82 -3.85
CA THR A 125 8.25 4.22 -3.97
C THR A 125 8.09 4.73 -5.39
N LEU A 126 8.52 3.97 -6.39
CA LEU A 126 8.36 4.34 -7.80
C LEU A 126 6.87 4.45 -8.18
N ALA A 127 6.04 3.50 -7.75
CA ALA A 127 4.61 3.50 -8.00
C ALA A 127 3.92 4.73 -7.39
N ASN A 128 4.24 5.06 -6.14
CA ASN A 128 3.69 6.22 -5.43
C ASN A 128 4.18 7.53 -6.06
N LEU A 129 5.44 7.62 -6.50
CA LEU A 129 5.96 8.78 -7.23
C LEU A 129 5.24 9.02 -8.55
N ILE A 130 4.88 7.96 -9.29
CA ILE A 130 4.11 8.09 -10.54
C ILE A 130 2.78 8.76 -10.25
N VAL A 131 2.03 8.26 -9.27
CA VAL A 131 0.71 8.80 -8.91
C VAL A 131 0.82 10.22 -8.37
N CYS A 132 1.78 10.48 -7.48
CA CYS A 132 2.02 11.80 -6.92
C CYS A 132 2.42 12.83 -7.99
N SER A 133 3.32 12.46 -8.90
CA SER A 133 3.77 13.35 -9.99
C SER A 133 2.61 13.73 -10.91
N LEU A 134 1.74 12.77 -11.25
CA LEU A 134 0.56 13.03 -12.09
C LEU A 134 -0.40 14.03 -11.42
N HIS A 135 -0.64 13.90 -10.11
CA HIS A 135 -1.48 14.86 -9.36
C HIS A 135 -0.87 16.27 -9.29
N LEU A 136 0.45 16.37 -9.29
CA LEU A 136 1.16 17.66 -9.32
C LEU A 136 1.32 18.23 -10.74
N GLY A 137 0.80 17.56 -11.78
CA GLY A 137 0.97 17.98 -13.18
C GLY A 137 2.40 17.84 -13.70
N LYS A 138 3.23 17.03 -13.03
CA LYS A 138 4.63 16.76 -13.38
C LYS A 138 4.75 15.50 -14.24
N SER A 139 5.84 15.39 -15.00
CA SER A 139 6.11 14.18 -15.80
C SER A 139 6.47 13.00 -14.90
N SER A 140 5.75 11.88 -15.04
CA SER A 140 6.00 10.62 -14.35
C SER A 140 6.73 9.58 -15.20
N SER A 141 7.04 9.91 -16.47
CA SER A 141 7.54 8.96 -17.46
C SER A 141 8.83 8.25 -17.05
N ARG A 142 9.74 8.94 -16.35
CA ARG A 142 10.98 8.35 -15.86
C ARG A 142 10.71 7.21 -14.87
N TYR A 143 9.87 7.47 -13.87
CA TYR A 143 9.53 6.50 -12.83
C TYR A 143 8.73 5.33 -13.42
N LEU A 144 7.79 5.61 -14.33
CA LEU A 144 7.01 4.58 -15.00
C LEU A 144 7.88 3.65 -15.85
N SER A 145 8.81 4.20 -16.64
CA SER A 145 9.75 3.38 -17.43
C SER A 145 10.61 2.51 -16.53
N GLN A 146 11.12 3.05 -15.42
CA GLN A 146 11.93 2.29 -14.48
C GLN A 146 11.13 1.16 -13.80
N LEU A 147 9.88 1.43 -13.43
CA LEU A 147 8.99 0.43 -12.82
C LEU A 147 8.62 -0.68 -13.81
N LYS A 148 8.28 -0.33 -15.07
CA LYS A 148 8.00 -1.30 -16.14
C LYS A 148 9.19 -2.23 -16.39
N LEU A 149 10.41 -1.70 -16.36
CA LEU A 149 11.64 -2.49 -16.57
C LEU A 149 11.99 -3.39 -15.38
N SER A 150 11.90 -2.87 -14.16
CA SER A 150 12.37 -3.59 -12.96
C SER A 150 11.31 -4.53 -12.38
N TYR A 151 10.02 -4.16 -12.47
CA TYR A 151 8.90 -4.88 -11.89
C TYR A 151 7.71 -4.93 -12.85
N PRO A 152 7.83 -5.67 -13.98
CA PRO A 152 6.75 -5.76 -14.97
C PRO A 152 5.46 -6.35 -14.39
N ASP A 153 5.57 -7.18 -13.35
CA ASP A 153 4.42 -7.78 -12.67
C ASP A 153 3.74 -6.88 -11.62
N HIS A 154 4.26 -5.67 -11.38
CA HIS A 154 3.71 -4.76 -10.40
C HIS A 154 2.25 -4.38 -10.75
N MET A 155 1.38 -4.27 -9.73
CA MET A 155 -0.06 -4.06 -9.93
C MET A 155 -0.37 -2.83 -10.77
N LEU A 156 0.36 -1.73 -10.56
CA LEU A 156 0.21 -0.49 -11.34
C LEU A 156 0.55 -0.71 -12.82
N VAL A 157 1.59 -1.47 -13.13
CA VAL A 157 2.01 -1.76 -14.52
C VAL A 157 0.96 -2.60 -15.22
N LYS A 158 0.48 -3.68 -14.58
CA LYS A 158 -0.59 -4.52 -15.13
C LYS A 158 -1.87 -3.73 -15.38
N ARG A 159 -2.28 -2.88 -14.43
CA ARG A 159 -3.46 -2.03 -14.58
C ARG A 159 -3.32 -1.00 -15.69
N ALA A 160 -2.15 -0.38 -15.83
CA ALA A 160 -1.88 0.56 -16.92
C ALA A 160 -1.97 -0.14 -18.28
N SER A 161 -1.31 -1.29 -18.45
CA SER A 161 -1.36 -2.07 -19.70
C SER A 161 -2.78 -2.50 -20.06
N ALA A 162 -3.54 -3.02 -19.09
CA ALA A 162 -4.93 -3.43 -19.32
C ALA A 162 -5.86 -2.25 -19.68
N ALA A 163 -5.59 -1.06 -19.12
CA ALA A 163 -6.31 0.16 -19.46
C ALA A 163 -5.96 0.65 -20.87
N GLU A 164 -4.68 0.63 -21.25
CA GLU A 164 -4.19 0.93 -22.61
C GLU A 164 -4.88 0.01 -23.64
N GLU A 165 -4.83 -1.32 -23.44
CA GLU A 165 -5.47 -2.30 -24.32
C GLU A 165 -7.00 -2.13 -24.42
N SER A 166 -7.65 -1.76 -23.33
CA SER A 166 -9.10 -1.53 -23.33
C SER A 166 -9.47 -0.25 -24.09
N PHE A 167 -8.63 0.77 -24.01
CA PHE A 167 -8.79 2.01 -24.77
C PHE A 167 -8.61 1.77 -26.27
N ASP A 168 -7.56 1.04 -26.66
CA ASP A 168 -7.30 0.70 -28.07
C ASP A 168 -8.45 -0.11 -28.69
N ARG A 169 -8.99 -1.08 -27.94
CA ARG A 169 -10.19 -1.83 -28.37
C ARG A 169 -11.41 -0.94 -28.55
N ALA A 170 -11.61 0.05 -27.67
CA ALA A 170 -12.74 0.98 -27.78
C ALA A 170 -12.60 1.90 -29.01
N ILE A 171 -11.38 2.32 -29.36
CA ILE A 171 -11.12 3.07 -30.59
C ILE A 171 -11.47 2.22 -31.81
N GLN A 172 -11.03 0.96 -31.84
CA GLN A 172 -11.28 0.05 -32.96
C GLN A 172 -12.76 -0.31 -33.12
N ALA A 173 -13.53 -0.38 -32.04
CA ALA A 173 -14.97 -0.67 -32.08
C ALA A 173 -15.83 0.52 -32.55
N ASN A 174 -15.30 1.74 -32.48
CA ASN A 174 -15.96 2.98 -32.92
C ASN A 174 -15.49 3.46 -34.30
N ALA A 175 -14.64 2.68 -34.99
CA ALA A 175 -14.17 2.91 -36.36
C ALA A 175 -14.93 1.99 -37.33
#